data_AF-A0A1B6JHI5-F1
#
_entry.id   AF-A0A1B6JHI5-F1
#
_cell.length_a   1.000
_cell.length_b   1.000
_cell.length_c   1.000
_cell.angle_alpha   90.00
_cell.angle_beta   90.00
_cell.angle_gamma   90.00
#
_symmetry.space_group_name_H-M   'P 1'
#
loop_
_entity.id
_entity.type
_entity.pdbx_description
1 polymer ?
#
loop_
_entity_poly.entity_id
_entity_poly.type
_entity_poly.pdbx_seq_one_letter_code
_entity_poly.pdbx_strand_id
1 'polypeptide(L)'
;AVAGSDLVIKCPVAGYPIESIVWEQDGNVLPVNRRQRVYANGTLVVEQAQRHADAGTYTCQAQNRQRNSARRDVEVQVIVPPKIMPIQSMTNLLREGMRAAISCQIL
;
A
#
# COMPACT_ATOMS: atom_id res chain seq x y z
N ALA A 1 -2.69 2.79 -2.70
CA ALA A 1 -3.01 2.31 -1.33
C ALA A 1 -3.00 3.47 -0.35
N VAL A 2 -3.61 3.31 0.83
CA VAL A 2 -3.50 4.27 1.94
C VAL A 2 -2.57 3.69 3.02
N ALA A 3 -1.74 4.52 3.63
CA ALA A 3 -0.81 4.06 4.67
C ALA A 3 -1.57 3.47 5.87
N GLY A 4 -1.08 2.34 6.39
CA GLY A 4 -1.72 1.58 7.47
C GLY A 4 -2.91 0.71 7.05
N SER A 5 -3.34 0.77 5.78
CA SER A 5 -4.29 -0.20 5.21
C SER A 5 -3.56 -1.35 4.55
N ASP A 6 -4.25 -2.48 4.36
CA ASP A 6 -3.69 -3.62 3.63
C ASP A 6 -3.76 -3.36 2.12
N LEU A 7 -2.64 -3.58 1.44
CA LEU A 7 -2.54 -3.52 -0.01
C LEU A 7 -2.76 -4.92 -0.58
N VAL A 8 -3.68 -5.04 -1.53
CA VAL A 8 -3.98 -6.31 -2.22
C VAL A 8 -3.81 -6.12 -3.73
N ILE A 9 -2.93 -6.90 -4.34
CA ILE A 9 -2.66 -6.87 -5.78
C ILE A 9 -2.91 -8.26 -6.36
N LYS A 10 -3.80 -8.35 -7.34
CA LYS A 10 -4.06 -9.59 -8.08
C LYS A 10 -3.23 -9.60 -9.35
N CYS A 11 -2.50 -10.68 -9.62
CA CYS A 11 -1.85 -10.86 -10.92
C CYS A 11 -2.90 -11.37 -11.93
N PRO A 12 -3.22 -10.61 -13.00
CA PRO A 12 -4.18 -11.06 -14.00
C PRO A 12 -3.47 -12.04 -14.95
N VAL A 13 -3.50 -13.33 -14.61
CA VAL A 13 -2.91 -14.38 -15.44
C VAL A 13 -3.99 -15.09 -16.26
N ALA A 14 -3.70 -15.36 -17.53
CA ALA A 14 -4.52 -16.15 -18.41
C ALA A 14 -3.67 -17.25 -19.08
N GLY A 15 -4.29 -18.40 -19.37
CA GLY A 15 -3.63 -19.57 -19.95
C GLY A 15 -3.67 -20.79 -19.03
N TYR A 16 -3.44 -21.97 -19.60
CA TYR A 16 -3.42 -23.24 -18.87
C TYR A 16 -2.38 -24.18 -19.48
N PRO A 17 -1.58 -24.90 -18.66
CA PRO A 17 -1.46 -24.78 -17.21
C PRO A 17 -0.53 -23.61 -16.80
N ILE A 18 -0.88 -22.93 -15.70
CA ILE A 18 0.03 -21.98 -15.01
C ILE A 18 0.79 -22.78 -13.96
N GLU A 19 2.12 -22.81 -14.06
CA GLU A 19 2.97 -23.59 -13.17
C GLU A 19 3.47 -22.76 -11.99
N SER A 20 3.78 -21.49 -12.23
CA SER A 20 4.23 -20.58 -11.17
C SER A 20 3.83 -19.14 -11.43
N ILE A 21 3.62 -18.41 -10.34
CA ILE A 21 3.44 -16.96 -10.32
C ILE A 21 4.44 -16.41 -9.31
N VAL A 22 5.31 -15.52 -9.75
CA VAL A 22 6.33 -14.86 -8.94
C VAL A 22 6.05 -13.37 -8.91
N TRP A 23 6.24 -12.77 -7.75
CA TRP A 23 6.14 -11.33 -7.57
C TRP A 23 7.51 -10.73 -7.30
N GLU A 24 7.75 -9.56 -7.87
CA GLU A 24 8.93 -8.73 -7.63
C GLU A 24 8.47 -7.32 -7.25
N GLN A 25 9.21 -6.66 -6.35
CA GLN A 25 9.09 -5.23 -6.08
C GLN A 25 10.45 -4.59 -6.34
N ASP A 26 10.50 -3.67 -7.31
CA ASP A 26 11.72 -2.97 -7.72
C ASP A 26 12.91 -3.94 -7.96
N GLY A 27 12.61 -5.10 -8.58
CA GLY A 27 13.57 -6.16 -8.90
C GLY A 27 13.86 -7.18 -7.78
N ASN A 28 13.30 -7.00 -6.58
CA ASN A 28 13.46 -7.95 -5.48
C ASN A 28 12.31 -8.96 -5.44
N VAL A 29 12.62 -10.25 -5.48
CA VAL A 29 11.61 -11.32 -5.38
C VAL A 29 10.93 -11.30 -4.02
N LEU A 30 9.61 -11.27 -4.02
CA LEU A 30 8.76 -11.23 -2.83
C LEU A 30 8.40 -12.65 -2.34
N PRO A 31 8.14 -12.83 -1.03
CA PRO A 31 8.16 -11.83 0.03
C PRO A 31 9.57 -11.55 0.59
N VAL A 32 9.89 -10.29 0.86
CA VAL A 32 11.15 -9.85 1.50
C VAL A 32 11.00 -9.54 2.99
N ASN A 33 9.77 -9.48 3.50
CA ASN A 33 9.48 -9.24 4.92
C ASN A 33 8.18 -9.91 5.36
N ARG A 34 7.89 -9.89 6.67
CA ARG A 34 6.74 -10.60 7.28
C ARG A 34 5.36 -10.02 6.93
N ARG A 35 5.29 -8.77 6.46
CA ARG A 35 4.02 -8.11 6.08
C ARG A 35 3.54 -8.57 4.71
N GLN A 36 4.43 -9.16 3.90
CA GLN A 36 4.15 -9.57 2.54
C GLN A 36 3.77 -11.05 2.49
N ARG A 37 2.70 -11.37 1.77
CA ARG A 37 2.25 -12.76 1.52
C ARG A 37 1.82 -12.91 0.07
N VAL A 38 2.33 -13.95 -0.59
CA VAL A 38 1.91 -14.35 -1.93
C VAL A 38 1.09 -15.63 -1.81
N TYR A 39 -0.14 -15.59 -2.33
CA TYR A 39 -1.05 -16.73 -2.34
C TYR A 39 -0.94 -17.53 -3.64
N ALA A 40 -1.30 -18.81 -3.60
CA ALA A 40 -1.22 -19.72 -4.76
C ALA A 40 -2.03 -19.26 -5.98
N ASN A 41 -3.06 -18.44 -5.78
CA ASN A 41 -3.85 -17.84 -6.86
C ASN A 41 -3.16 -16.60 -7.49
N GLY A 42 -1.92 -16.29 -7.11
CA GLY A 42 -1.16 -15.14 -7.61
C GLY A 42 -1.49 -13.81 -6.93
N THR A 43 -2.30 -13.80 -5.86
CA THR A 43 -2.59 -12.59 -5.09
C THR A 43 -1.43 -12.26 -4.16
N LEU A 44 -0.93 -11.02 -4.24
CA LEU A 44 -0.01 -10.44 -3.27
C LEU A 44 -0.79 -9.62 -2.26
N VAL A 45 -0.52 -9.81 -0.98
CA VAL A 45 -1.02 -8.99 0.13
C VAL A 45 0.16 -8.39 0.88
N VAL A 46 0.12 -7.08 1.13
CA VAL A 46 1.06 -6.37 2.00
C VAL A 46 0.27 -5.74 3.15
N GLU A 47 0.44 -6.30 4.35
CA GLU A 47 -0.22 -5.83 5.57
C GLU A 47 0.36 -4.46 6.00
N GLN A 48 -0.51 -3.55 6.49
CA GLN A 48 -0.09 -2.26 7.03
C GLN A 48 0.86 -1.49 6.09
N ALA A 49 0.39 -1.11 4.90
CA ALA A 49 1.20 -0.47 3.87
C ALA A 49 1.92 0.79 4.38
N GLN A 50 3.19 0.93 4.01
CA GLN A 50 4.09 2.02 4.42
C GLN A 50 4.64 2.74 3.19
N ARG A 51 4.57 4.08 3.20
CA ARG A 51 4.96 4.90 2.05
C ARG A 51 6.40 4.70 1.59
N HIS A 52 7.33 4.53 2.54
CA HIS A 52 8.75 4.43 2.21
C HIS A 52 9.19 3.01 1.83
N ALA A 53 8.40 1.99 2.13
CA ALA A 53 8.79 0.59 1.97
C ALA A 53 7.97 -0.16 0.90
N ASP A 54 6.71 0.23 0.71
CA ASP A 54 5.74 -0.52 -0.12
C ASP A 54 5.21 0.30 -1.30
N ALA A 55 5.72 1.52 -1.50
CA ALA A 55 5.53 2.24 -2.76
C ALA A 55 6.64 1.80 -3.74
N GLY A 56 6.30 1.71 -5.03
CA GLY A 56 7.23 1.29 -6.07
C GLY A 56 6.54 0.49 -7.16
N THR A 57 7.34 -0.10 -8.05
CA THR A 57 6.86 -0.91 -9.16
C THR A 57 6.80 -2.38 -8.74
N TYR A 58 5.61 -2.96 -8.77
CA TYR A 58 5.38 -4.37 -8.54
C TYR A 58 5.21 -5.10 -9.87
N THR A 59 6.03 -6.11 -10.10
CA THR A 59 5.96 -6.95 -11.31
C THR A 59 5.46 -8.33 -10.94
N CYS A 60 4.42 -8.80 -11.62
CA CYS A 60 4.06 -10.21 -11.56
C CYS A 60 4.50 -10.94 -12.83
N GLN A 61 5.20 -12.06 -12.64
CA GLN A 61 5.62 -12.96 -13.70
C GLN A 61 4.92 -14.30 -13.55
N ALA A 62 4.24 -14.75 -14.61
CA ALA A 62 3.68 -16.09 -14.70
C ALA A 62 4.49 -16.95 -15.67
N GLN A 63 4.65 -18.23 -15.34
CA GLN A 63 5.32 -19.21 -16.20
C GLN A 63 4.45 -20.45 -16.40
N ASN A 64 4.46 -21.00 -17.61
CA ASN A 64 3.76 -22.25 -17.96
C ASN A 64 4.71 -23.47 -18.01
N ARG A 65 4.17 -24.67 -18.25
CA ARG A 65 4.96 -25.93 -18.35
C ARG A 65 6.03 -25.90 -19.43
N GLN A 66 5.80 -25.17 -20.52
CA GLN A 66 6.75 -25.02 -21.63
C GLN A 66 7.82 -23.96 -21.35
N ARG A 67 7.86 -23.40 -20.14
CA ARG A 67 8.75 -22.30 -19.71
C ARG A 67 8.52 -20.96 -20.41
N ASN A 68 7.43 -20.79 -21.15
CA ASN A 68 7.01 -19.49 -21.64
C ASN A 68 6.61 -18.62 -20.45
N SER A 69 6.98 -17.35 -20.48
CA SER A 69 6.68 -16.42 -19.39
C SER A 69 6.02 -15.14 -19.89
N ALA A 70 5.11 -14.62 -19.08
CA ALA A 70 4.47 -13.33 -19.28
C ALA A 70 4.64 -12.48 -18.03
N ARG A 71 4.85 -11.17 -18.21
CA ARG A 71 5.09 -10.21 -17.13
C ARG A 71 4.10 -9.05 -17.22
N ARG A 72 3.71 -8.51 -16.07
CA ARG A 72 2.94 -7.27 -15.98
C ARG A 72 3.38 -6.45 -14.78
N ASP A 73 3.57 -5.17 -15.02
CA ASP A 73 3.97 -4.19 -14.02
C ASP A 73 2.77 -3.40 -13.50
N VAL A 74 2.82 -3.04 -12.22
CA VAL A 74 1.83 -2.23 -11.52
C VAL A 74 2.57 -1.22 -10.66
N GLU A 75 2.33 0.07 -10.93
CA GLU A 75 2.88 1.14 -10.11
C GLU A 75 2.00 1.35 -8.87
N VAL A 76 2.60 1.26 -7.69
CA VAL A 76 1.90 1.42 -6.42
C VAL A 76 2.35 2.70 -5.72
N GLN A 77 1.37 3.58 -5.51
CA GLN A 77 1.53 4.72 -4.63
C GLN A 77 0.85 4.47 -3.29
N VAL A 78 1.51 4.83 -2.19
CA VAL A 78 0.96 4.77 -0.84
C VAL A 78 0.76 6.18 -0.31
N ILE A 79 -0.50 6.58 -0.14
CA ILE A 79 -0.91 7.90 0.33
C ILE A 79 -1.02 7.88 1.85
N VAL A 80 -0.37 8.83 2.52
CA VAL A 80 -0.45 8.96 3.98
C VAL A 80 -1.59 9.92 4.32
N PRO A 81 -2.60 9.51 5.10
CA PRO A 81 -3.65 10.42 5.55
C PRO A 81 -3.07 11.55 6.42
N PRO A 82 -3.58 12.78 6.27
CA PRO A 82 -3.19 13.89 7.14
C PRO A 82 -3.58 13.61 8.58
N LYS A 83 -2.73 13.97 9.54
CA LYS A 83 -3.07 13.93 10.96
C LYS A 83 -3.33 15.34 11.45
N ILE A 84 -4.54 15.57 11.99
CA ILE A 84 -4.88 16.88 12.58
C ILE A 84 -4.23 16.95 13.96
N MET A 85 -3.48 18.02 14.22
CA MET A 85 -2.91 18.28 15.52
C MET A 85 -4.01 18.58 16.55
N PRO A 86 -3.87 18.13 17.81
CA PRO A 86 -4.85 18.44 18.84
C PRO A 86 -5.07 19.95 18.96
N ILE A 87 -6.32 20.37 18.84
CA ILE A 87 -6.69 21.77 19.03
C ILE A 87 -6.55 22.09 20.52
N GLN A 88 -5.64 23.01 20.85
CA GLN A 88 -5.55 23.53 22.22
C GLN A 88 -6.79 24.39 22.50
N SER A 89 -7.71 23.88 23.30
CA SER A 89 -8.94 24.57 23.66
C SER A 89 -8.74 25.42 24.91
N MET A 90 -8.91 26.74 24.77
CA MET A 90 -8.93 27.69 25.90
C MET A 90 -10.38 28.02 26.32
N THR A 91 -11.31 27.09 26.12
CA THR A 91 -12.76 27.30 26.31
C THR A 91 -13.11 27.83 27.70
N ASN A 92 -12.38 27.41 28.74
CA ASN A 92 -12.58 27.88 30.12
C ASN A 92 -12.17 29.34 30.37
N LEU A 93 -11.51 29.99 29.40
CA LEU A 93 -11.02 31.37 29.51
C LEU A 93 -11.81 32.34 28.61
N LEU A 94 -12.72 31.83 27.79
CA LEU A 94 -13.53 32.64 26.88
C LEU A 94 -14.76 33.21 27.61
N ARG A 95 -15.09 34.47 27.30
CA ARG A 95 -16.26 35.18 27.84
C ARG A 95 -17.11 35.72 26.70
N GLU A 96 -18.36 36.02 27.01
CA GLU A 96 -19.27 36.68 26.06
C GLU A 96 -18.66 38.01 25.57
N GLY A 97 -18.78 38.26 24.26
CA GLY A 97 -18.17 39.41 23.59
C GLY A 97 -16.71 39.23 23.13
N MET A 98 -16.05 38.13 23.51
CA MET A 98 -14.69 37.85 23.03
C MET A 98 -14.68 37.33 21.59
N ARG A 99 -13.68 37.76 20.82
CA ARG A 99 -13.33 37.12 19.54
C ARG A 99 -12.31 36.02 19.80
N ALA A 100 -12.70 34.78 19.52
CA ALA A 100 -11.82 33.63 19.57
C ALA A 100 -11.37 33.25 18.15
N ALA A 101 -10.15 32.75 18.03
CA ALA A 101 -9.63 32.13 16.82
C ALA A 101 -9.16 30.72 17.15
N ILE A 102 -9.58 29.75 16.33
CA ILE A 102 -9.14 28.36 16.44
C ILE A 102 -8.23 28.09 15.25
N SER A 103 -7.03 27.58 15.53
CA SER A 103 -6.09 27.17 14.49
C SER A 103 -6.19 25.67 14.27
N CYS A 104 -6.43 25.26 13.02
CA CYS A 104 -6.35 23.87 12.61
C CYS A 104 -5.00 23.64 11.91
N GLN A 105 -4.15 22.81 12.49
CA GLN A 105 -2.85 22.47 11.94
C GLN A 105 -2.82 20.99 11.57
N ILE A 106 -2.22 20.69 10.42
CA ILE A 106 -2.03 19.33 9.92
C ILE A 106 -0.54 18.99 10.07
N LEU A 107 -0.25 17.76 10.52
CA LEU A 107 1.08 17.17 10.56
C LEU A 107 1.45 16.54 9.21
#